data_AF-A0A382VKA7-F1
#
_entry.id   AF-A0A382VKA7-F1
#
_cell.length_a   1.000
_cell.length_b   1.000
_cell.length_c   1.000
_cell.angle_alpha   90.00
_cell.angle_beta   90.00
_cell.angle_gamma   90.00
#
_symmetry.space_group_name_H-M   'P 1'
#
loop_
_entity.id
_entity.type
_entity.pdbx_description
1 polymer ?
#
loop_
_entity_poly.entity_id
_entity_poly.type
_entity_poly.pdbx_seq_one_letter_code
_entity_poly.pdbx_strand_id
1 'polypeptide(L)'
;DHENDPDLESLKGTWPYEEITWWEITPWTSDWYEFQPWEKANGYDHRYQFQWRRYGGDIQGIIDKLDYLKELGVNAIYLNPIFESPSSHKYGAKYFHHVDNNFGPDPVGDSIIWETESPENPDTWRWTSADLLFLDLIREVHSRDMHIIIDGVFNHVGIPFWALQDVFDNGKKSEYAEWFKVKQWDDPNTPENEFDYEGWFGIKDLAELKENSDGLLPPIEEHIHAVVKRWMDPNNDGDPSDGIDGWRLDVAELVNINFWKKFRGWVNEINPDAYLTGEVWWED
;
A
#
# COMPACT_ATOMS: atom_id res chain seq x y z
N ASP A 1 -17.31 -12.78 -5.66
CA ASP A 1 -17.95 -12.88 -4.34
C ASP A 1 -18.31 -11.45 -3.92
N HIS A 2 -19.21 -11.24 -2.96
CA HIS A 2 -19.46 -9.92 -2.38
C HIS A 2 -19.11 -9.88 -0.88
N GLU A 3 -18.66 -10.99 -0.31
CA GLU A 3 -18.34 -11.11 1.12
C GLU A 3 -17.11 -10.28 1.54
N ASN A 4 -16.26 -9.88 0.58
CA ASN A 4 -15.08 -9.06 0.76
C ASN A 4 -15.22 -7.62 0.22
N ASP A 5 -16.43 -7.21 -0.19
CA ASP A 5 -16.64 -5.84 -0.65
C ASP A 5 -16.38 -4.85 0.50
N PRO A 6 -15.64 -3.74 0.25
CA PRO A 6 -15.39 -2.74 1.28
C PRO A 6 -16.67 -2.10 1.79
N ASP A 7 -16.65 -1.62 3.03
CA ASP A 7 -17.72 -0.87 3.68
C ASP A 7 -17.26 0.52 4.15
N LEU A 8 -18.17 1.30 4.73
CA LEU A 8 -17.85 2.64 5.24
C LEU A 8 -16.71 2.68 6.27
N GLU A 9 -16.53 1.63 7.07
CA GLU A 9 -15.46 1.59 8.06
C GLU A 9 -14.11 1.35 7.40
N SER A 10 -14.05 0.44 6.41
CA SER A 10 -12.84 0.15 5.63
C SER A 10 -12.30 1.35 4.86
N LEU A 11 -13.14 2.36 4.58
CA LEU A 11 -12.78 3.55 3.80
C LEU A 11 -12.28 4.71 4.68
N LYS A 12 -12.28 4.56 6.01
CA LYS A 12 -11.85 5.64 6.93
C LYS A 12 -10.35 5.86 6.88
N GLY A 13 -9.94 7.10 7.14
CA GLY A 13 -8.53 7.49 7.25
C GLY A 13 -7.86 7.81 5.91
N THR A 14 -8.64 8.10 4.87
CA THR A 14 -8.14 8.67 3.63
C THR A 14 -9.04 9.79 3.12
N TRP A 15 -8.49 10.61 2.24
CA TRP A 15 -9.23 11.68 1.58
C TRP A 15 -10.43 11.08 0.83
N PRO A 16 -11.62 11.66 0.99
CA PRO A 16 -11.81 13.05 1.36
C PRO A 16 -12.24 13.38 2.81
N TYR A 17 -12.28 12.42 3.73
CA TYR A 17 -12.62 12.61 5.15
C TYR A 17 -14.04 13.12 5.46
N GLU A 18 -14.85 13.50 4.47
CA GLU A 18 -16.23 13.91 4.75
C GLU A 18 -17.08 12.75 5.25
N GLU A 19 -18.02 13.08 6.13
CA GLU A 19 -19.04 12.15 6.58
C GLU A 19 -20.03 11.85 5.46
N ILE A 20 -20.10 10.58 5.06
CA ILE A 20 -21.10 10.06 4.12
C ILE A 20 -22.15 9.27 4.89
N THR A 21 -23.42 9.53 4.58
CA THR A 21 -24.56 8.96 5.33
C THR A 21 -25.05 7.65 4.72
N TRP A 22 -24.77 7.44 3.44
CA TRP A 22 -25.06 6.23 2.69
C TRP A 22 -23.99 6.03 1.63
N TRP A 23 -23.57 4.77 1.46
CA TRP A 23 -22.58 4.35 0.48
C TRP A 23 -22.86 2.90 0.08
N GLU A 24 -22.54 2.54 -1.16
CA GLU A 24 -22.62 1.19 -1.69
C GLU A 24 -21.59 1.01 -2.81
N ILE A 25 -21.26 -0.25 -3.10
CA ILE A 25 -20.40 -0.61 -4.23
C ILE A 25 -20.99 -0.05 -5.53
N THR A 26 -20.16 0.66 -6.28
CA THR A 26 -20.53 1.17 -7.59
C THR A 26 -20.56 0.01 -8.59
N PRO A 27 -21.65 -0.16 -9.36
CA PRO A 27 -21.68 -1.18 -10.40
C PRO A 27 -20.56 -0.95 -11.43
N TRP A 28 -19.78 -1.99 -11.75
CA TRP A 28 -18.69 -1.90 -12.75
C TRP A 28 -19.15 -1.40 -14.12
N THR A 29 -20.40 -1.69 -14.50
CA THR A 29 -20.99 -1.23 -15.78
C THR A 29 -21.62 0.16 -15.70
N SER A 30 -21.50 0.86 -14.58
CA SER A 30 -22.09 2.20 -14.43
C SER A 30 -21.35 3.23 -15.28
N ASP A 31 -22.06 4.28 -15.69
CA ASP A 31 -21.44 5.39 -16.41
C ASP A 31 -20.56 6.19 -15.43
N TRP A 32 -19.27 6.28 -15.75
CA TRP A 32 -18.29 6.99 -14.94
C TRP A 32 -18.66 8.46 -14.71
N TYR A 33 -19.35 9.12 -15.63
CA TYR A 33 -19.67 10.54 -15.50
C TYR A 33 -21.01 10.78 -14.79
N GLU A 34 -21.82 9.75 -14.59
CA GLU A 34 -23.11 9.86 -13.91
C GLU A 34 -22.98 9.58 -12.41
N PHE A 35 -23.69 10.38 -11.62
CA PHE A 35 -23.76 10.14 -10.18
C PHE A 35 -24.66 8.94 -9.86
N GLN A 36 -24.14 8.06 -9.01
CA GLN A 36 -24.85 6.96 -8.38
C GLN A 36 -25.89 7.49 -7.37
N PRO A 37 -26.90 6.68 -7.00
CA PRO A 37 -27.90 7.08 -6.01
C PRO A 37 -27.31 7.59 -4.70
N TRP A 38 -26.29 6.92 -4.16
CA TRP A 38 -25.61 7.33 -2.93
C TRP A 38 -24.79 8.62 -3.11
N GLU A 39 -24.15 8.82 -4.26
CA GLU A 39 -23.44 10.07 -4.57
C GLU A 39 -24.41 11.26 -4.60
N LYS A 40 -25.56 11.10 -5.27
CA LYS A 40 -26.64 12.12 -5.30
C LYS A 40 -27.19 12.44 -3.91
N ALA A 41 -27.29 11.42 -3.05
CA ALA A 41 -27.79 11.59 -1.68
C ALA A 41 -26.82 12.38 -0.80
N ASN A 42 -25.51 12.15 -0.94
CA ASN A 42 -24.49 12.87 -0.16
C ASN A 42 -24.21 14.28 -0.71
N GLY A 43 -24.44 14.54 -2.00
CA GLY A 43 -24.46 15.90 -2.55
C GLY A 43 -23.10 16.57 -2.75
N TYR A 44 -21.99 15.84 -2.61
CA TYR A 44 -20.64 16.34 -2.93
C TYR A 44 -20.39 16.39 -4.44
N ASP A 45 -19.42 17.20 -4.86
CA ASP A 45 -19.02 17.29 -6.27
C ASP A 45 -18.22 16.06 -6.74
N HIS A 46 -18.03 15.95 -8.06
CA HIS A 46 -17.35 14.82 -8.69
C HIS A 46 -15.97 14.49 -8.10
N ARG A 47 -15.19 15.50 -7.70
CA ARG A 47 -13.82 15.33 -7.19
C ARG A 47 -13.82 14.49 -5.92
N TYR A 48 -14.78 14.71 -5.05
CA TYR A 48 -14.96 13.98 -3.78
C TYR A 48 -15.50 12.57 -4.03
N GLN A 49 -16.56 12.49 -4.83
CA GLN A 49 -17.29 11.24 -5.05
C GLN A 49 -16.43 10.17 -5.73
N PHE A 50 -15.56 10.56 -6.67
CA PHE A 50 -14.69 9.62 -7.39
C PHE A 50 -13.74 8.85 -6.46
N GLN A 51 -13.33 9.43 -5.33
CA GLN A 51 -12.44 8.74 -4.39
C GLN A 51 -13.15 7.69 -3.56
N TRP A 52 -14.45 7.85 -3.35
CA TRP A 52 -15.27 6.91 -2.61
C TRP A 52 -15.73 5.73 -3.45
N ARG A 53 -15.67 5.82 -4.78
CA ARG A 53 -16.10 4.71 -5.65
C ARG A 53 -15.25 3.46 -5.41
N ARG A 54 -15.91 2.34 -5.23
CA ARG A 54 -15.32 0.99 -5.25
C ARG A 54 -16.17 0.13 -6.18
N TYR A 55 -15.53 -0.77 -6.90
CA TYR A 55 -16.17 -1.60 -7.93
C TYR A 55 -16.10 -3.11 -7.63
N GLY A 56 -15.59 -3.49 -6.46
CA GLY A 56 -15.46 -4.89 -6.03
C GLY A 56 -14.37 -5.69 -6.75
N GLY A 57 -13.32 -5.04 -7.26
CA GLY A 57 -12.18 -5.74 -7.85
C GLY A 57 -11.26 -6.33 -6.78
N ASP A 58 -10.90 -7.60 -6.92
CA ASP A 58 -10.10 -8.37 -5.97
C ASP A 58 -9.07 -9.29 -6.67
N ILE A 59 -8.24 -10.00 -5.89
CA ILE A 59 -7.21 -10.89 -6.42
C ILE A 59 -7.82 -12.12 -7.09
N GLN A 60 -8.94 -12.64 -6.57
CA GLN A 60 -9.60 -13.80 -7.18
C GLN A 60 -10.05 -13.49 -8.61
N GLY A 61 -10.57 -12.29 -8.86
CA GLY A 61 -10.92 -11.82 -10.20
C GLY A 61 -9.73 -11.78 -11.16
N ILE A 62 -8.51 -11.51 -10.67
CA ILE A 62 -7.28 -11.59 -11.47
C ILE A 62 -6.98 -13.05 -11.81
N ILE A 63 -6.99 -13.94 -10.81
CA ILE A 63 -6.75 -15.39 -10.99
C ILE A 63 -7.70 -15.96 -12.05
N ASP A 64 -8.99 -15.63 -11.96
CA ASP A 64 -10.04 -16.07 -12.89
C ASP A 64 -9.83 -15.58 -14.34
N LYS A 65 -8.98 -14.57 -14.54
CA LYS A 65 -8.69 -13.97 -15.86
C LYS A 65 -7.28 -14.22 -16.36
N LEU A 66 -6.44 -14.98 -15.65
CA LEU A 66 -5.08 -15.26 -16.09
C LEU A 66 -5.02 -15.97 -17.44
N ASP A 67 -5.95 -16.88 -17.73
CA ASP A 67 -6.00 -17.58 -19.02
C ASP A 67 -6.29 -16.60 -20.18
N TYR A 68 -7.18 -15.63 -19.96
CA TYR A 68 -7.43 -14.55 -20.92
C TYR A 68 -6.17 -13.71 -21.16
N LEU A 69 -5.44 -13.34 -20.10
CA LEU A 69 -4.18 -12.59 -20.24
C LEU A 69 -3.12 -13.39 -21.00
N LYS A 70 -3.01 -14.70 -20.72
CA LYS A 70 -2.09 -15.59 -21.42
C LYS A 70 -2.45 -15.74 -22.90
N GLU A 71 -3.72 -15.90 -23.23
CA GLU A 71 -4.22 -15.95 -24.62
C GLU A 71 -3.94 -14.64 -25.39
N LEU A 72 -3.99 -13.50 -24.70
CA LEU A 72 -3.64 -12.19 -25.26
C LEU A 72 -2.12 -12.07 -25.58
N GLY A 73 -1.29 -12.94 -24.99
CA GLY A 73 0.16 -12.93 -25.16
C GLY A 73 0.90 -12.12 -24.09
N VAL A 74 0.26 -11.83 -22.96
CA VAL A 74 0.91 -11.20 -21.80
C VAL A 74 1.95 -12.17 -21.24
N ASN A 75 3.12 -11.63 -20.88
CA ASN A 75 4.21 -12.38 -20.24
C ASN A 75 4.63 -11.80 -18.87
N ALA A 76 4.09 -10.64 -18.49
CA ALA A 76 4.28 -10.04 -17.18
C ALA A 76 3.05 -9.21 -16.80
N ILE A 77 2.70 -9.22 -15.52
CA ILE A 77 1.63 -8.42 -14.92
C ILE A 77 2.29 -7.45 -13.95
N TYR A 78 2.01 -6.16 -14.11
CA TYR A 78 2.31 -5.16 -13.08
C TYR A 78 1.01 -4.80 -12.38
N LEU A 79 1.01 -4.93 -11.05
CA LEU A 79 -0.09 -4.49 -10.21
C LEU A 79 0.23 -3.12 -9.60
N ASN A 80 -0.72 -2.19 -9.69
CA ASN A 80 -0.76 -1.01 -8.82
C ASN A 80 -0.68 -1.43 -7.33
N PRO A 81 -0.48 -0.49 -6.38
CA PRO A 81 -0.29 -0.86 -4.98
C PRO A 81 -1.40 -1.77 -4.47
N ILE A 82 -1.00 -2.87 -3.83
CA ILE A 82 -1.91 -3.88 -3.31
C ILE A 82 -1.94 -3.94 -1.78
N PHE A 83 -1.05 -3.19 -1.13
CA PHE A 83 -0.92 -3.21 0.31
C PHE A 83 -2.10 -2.51 0.99
N GLU A 84 -2.38 -2.93 2.22
CA GLU A 84 -3.51 -2.46 3.02
C GLU A 84 -3.59 -0.94 3.02
N SER A 85 -4.69 -0.40 2.51
CA SER A 85 -4.96 1.03 2.43
C SER A 85 -6.44 1.30 2.22
N PRO A 86 -7.04 2.22 2.98
CA PRO A 86 -8.44 2.60 2.80
C PRO A 86 -8.73 3.27 1.45
N SER A 87 -7.71 3.82 0.78
CA SER A 87 -7.86 4.45 -0.54
C SER A 87 -8.08 3.44 -1.66
N SER A 88 -8.79 3.82 -2.73
CA SER A 88 -8.99 2.94 -3.89
C SER A 88 -7.69 2.66 -4.63
N HIS A 89 -6.80 3.65 -4.65
CA HIS A 89 -5.53 3.59 -5.37
C HIS A 89 -4.37 3.02 -4.54
N LYS A 90 -4.54 2.93 -3.22
CA LYS A 90 -3.63 2.27 -2.25
C LYS A 90 -2.22 2.86 -2.07
N TYR A 91 -1.89 3.96 -2.74
CA TYR A 91 -0.63 4.72 -2.51
C TYR A 91 -0.43 5.23 -1.06
N GLY A 92 -1.47 5.33 -0.24
CA GLY A 92 -1.33 5.64 1.19
C GLY A 92 -1.37 4.37 2.04
N ALA A 93 -0.29 3.60 2.09
CA ALA A 93 -0.27 2.32 2.81
C ALA A 93 -0.46 2.50 4.33
N LYS A 94 -1.23 1.60 4.94
CA LYS A 94 -1.38 1.38 6.38
C LYS A 94 -0.38 0.33 6.88
N TYR A 95 -0.24 -0.77 6.13
CA TYR A 95 0.76 -1.81 6.36
C TYR A 95 1.43 -2.17 5.04
N PHE A 96 2.75 -2.30 5.02
CA PHE A 96 3.48 -2.79 3.84
C PHE A 96 3.59 -4.32 3.76
N HIS A 97 3.38 -5.00 4.89
CA HIS A 97 3.52 -6.45 5.00
C HIS A 97 2.19 -7.22 4.84
N HIS A 98 1.09 -6.52 4.58
CA HIS A 98 -0.20 -7.14 4.28
C HIS A 98 -0.79 -6.60 2.98
N VAL A 99 -1.29 -7.50 2.16
CA VAL A 99 -2.23 -7.20 1.09
C VAL A 99 -3.51 -6.66 1.70
N ASP A 100 -4.16 -5.74 1.01
CA ASP A 100 -5.42 -5.17 1.45
C ASP A 100 -6.46 -6.24 1.70
N ASN A 101 -7.11 -6.16 2.86
CA ASN A 101 -7.99 -7.22 3.31
C ASN A 101 -9.23 -7.39 2.41
N ASN A 102 -9.67 -6.33 1.71
CA ASN A 102 -10.76 -6.39 0.73
C ASN A 102 -10.35 -7.01 -0.60
N PHE A 103 -9.05 -7.24 -0.84
CA PHE A 103 -8.57 -8.02 -1.98
C PHE A 103 -8.53 -9.53 -1.69
N GLY A 104 -8.63 -9.91 -0.41
CA GLY A 104 -8.74 -11.29 0.05
C GLY A 104 -10.17 -11.73 0.34
N PRO A 105 -10.36 -12.97 0.79
CA PRO A 105 -11.69 -13.54 1.04
C PRO A 105 -12.26 -13.25 2.43
N ASP A 106 -11.45 -12.91 3.44
CA ASP A 106 -11.91 -12.71 4.83
C ASP A 106 -11.36 -11.42 5.46
N PRO A 107 -11.91 -10.25 5.10
CA PRO A 107 -11.39 -8.97 5.60
C PRO A 107 -11.41 -8.83 7.12
N VAL A 108 -12.42 -9.44 7.77
CA VAL A 108 -12.60 -9.40 9.24
C VAL A 108 -11.59 -10.30 9.92
N GLY A 109 -11.41 -11.53 9.44
CA GLY A 109 -10.39 -12.45 9.95
C GLY A 109 -8.97 -11.88 9.81
N ASP A 110 -8.70 -11.23 8.68
CA ASP A 110 -7.41 -10.57 8.42
C ASP A 110 -7.16 -9.44 9.43
N SER A 111 -8.17 -8.63 9.74
CA SER A 111 -8.06 -7.57 10.76
C SER A 111 -7.74 -8.12 12.15
N ILE A 112 -8.33 -9.26 12.53
CA ILE A 112 -8.06 -9.91 13.81
C ILE A 112 -6.60 -10.41 13.88
N ILE A 113 -6.04 -10.86 12.76
CA ILE A 113 -4.63 -11.28 12.70
C ILE A 113 -3.72 -10.10 13.00
N TRP A 114 -3.95 -8.93 12.38
CA TRP A 114 -3.14 -7.72 12.61
C TRP A 114 -3.07 -7.31 14.08
N GLU A 115 -4.18 -7.45 14.82
CA GLU A 115 -4.23 -7.15 16.26
C GLU A 115 -3.32 -8.07 17.12
N THR A 116 -2.88 -9.20 16.57
CA THR A 116 -1.98 -10.15 17.25
C THR A 116 -0.51 -9.91 16.98
N GLU A 117 -0.19 -8.94 16.11
CA GLU A 117 1.15 -8.69 15.60
C GLU A 117 1.72 -7.37 16.10
N SER A 118 3.03 -7.22 15.93
CA SER A 118 3.78 -5.98 16.13
C SER A 118 4.30 -5.57 14.75
N PRO A 119 3.70 -4.54 14.10
CA PRO A 119 4.08 -4.12 12.75
C PRO A 119 5.58 -3.79 12.60
N GLU A 120 6.22 -3.32 13.66
CA GLU A 120 7.65 -3.05 13.73
C GLU A 120 8.53 -4.30 13.80
N ASN A 121 7.98 -5.46 14.19
CA ASN A 121 8.71 -6.70 14.38
C ASN A 121 8.30 -7.81 13.39
N PRO A 122 9.10 -8.05 12.33
CA PRO A 122 8.82 -9.06 11.32
C PRO A 122 8.64 -10.49 11.82
N ASP A 123 9.25 -10.85 12.96
CA ASP A 123 9.13 -12.18 13.54
C ASP A 123 7.70 -12.47 14.06
N THR A 124 6.89 -11.42 14.23
CA THR A 124 5.49 -11.56 14.66
C THR A 124 4.52 -11.62 13.49
N TRP A 125 4.94 -11.25 12.28
CA TRP A 125 4.06 -11.17 11.12
C TRP A 125 3.52 -12.54 10.72
N ARG A 126 2.23 -12.60 10.43
CA ARG A 126 1.55 -13.82 10.00
C ARG A 126 0.95 -13.58 8.62
N TRP A 127 0.65 -14.67 7.94
CA TRP A 127 -0.04 -14.61 6.66
C TRP A 127 -1.53 -14.46 6.90
N THR A 128 -2.13 -13.42 6.32
CA THR A 128 -3.59 -13.25 6.29
C THR A 128 -4.21 -14.05 5.14
N SER A 129 -5.54 -14.11 5.07
CA SER A 129 -6.22 -14.75 3.95
C SER A 129 -5.98 -14.00 2.63
N ALA A 130 -5.93 -12.66 2.64
CA ALA A 130 -5.53 -11.86 1.49
C ALA A 130 -4.09 -12.12 1.06
N ASP A 131 -3.16 -12.21 2.00
CA ASP A 131 -1.76 -12.49 1.68
C ASP A 131 -1.60 -13.87 1.03
N LEU A 132 -2.24 -14.90 1.61
CA LEU A 132 -2.20 -16.26 1.07
C LEU A 132 -2.82 -16.34 -0.32
N LEU A 133 -3.92 -15.63 -0.56
CA LEU A 133 -4.52 -15.55 -1.89
C LEU A 133 -3.59 -14.85 -2.90
N PHE A 134 -2.82 -13.86 -2.46
CA PHE A 134 -1.79 -13.24 -3.30
C PHE A 134 -0.64 -14.20 -3.62
N LEU A 135 -0.18 -15.00 -2.66
CA LEU A 135 0.81 -16.06 -2.93
C LEU A 135 0.26 -17.12 -3.92
N ASP A 136 -1.03 -17.46 -3.82
CA ASP A 136 -1.69 -18.30 -4.82
C ASP A 136 -1.72 -17.62 -6.22
N LEU A 137 -1.97 -16.31 -6.30
CA LEU A 137 -1.87 -15.57 -7.57
C LEU A 137 -0.46 -15.66 -8.16
N ILE A 138 0.60 -15.45 -7.37
CA ILE A 138 1.99 -15.59 -7.82
C ILE A 138 2.21 -16.97 -8.44
N ARG A 139 1.83 -18.04 -7.72
CA ARG A 139 1.94 -19.42 -8.22
C ARG A 139 1.19 -19.61 -9.54
N GLU A 140 -0.04 -19.11 -9.63
CA GLU A 140 -0.86 -19.25 -10.85
C GLU A 140 -0.28 -18.48 -12.03
N VAL A 141 0.31 -17.30 -11.79
CA VAL A 141 1.02 -16.51 -12.80
C VAL A 141 2.26 -17.27 -13.30
N HIS A 142 3.11 -17.75 -12.40
CA HIS A 142 4.32 -18.49 -12.75
C HIS A 142 4.03 -19.82 -13.46
N SER A 143 2.97 -20.52 -13.07
CA SER A 143 2.53 -21.76 -13.75
C SER A 143 2.20 -21.55 -15.24
N ARG A 144 1.91 -20.31 -15.61
CA ARG A 144 1.62 -19.86 -16.97
C ARG A 144 2.82 -19.26 -17.67
N ASP A 145 4.03 -19.38 -17.12
CA ASP A 145 5.26 -18.78 -17.68
C ASP A 145 5.05 -17.27 -17.92
N MET A 146 4.54 -16.60 -16.88
CA MET A 146 4.37 -15.16 -16.79
C MET A 146 5.04 -14.68 -15.50
N HIS A 147 5.35 -13.39 -15.42
CA HIS A 147 5.94 -12.74 -14.25
C HIS A 147 4.94 -11.80 -13.56
N ILE A 148 5.16 -11.50 -12.29
CA ILE A 148 4.38 -10.54 -11.51
C ILE A 148 5.27 -9.52 -10.81
N ILE A 149 4.96 -8.25 -11.03
CA ILE A 149 5.65 -7.09 -10.46
C ILE A 149 4.62 -6.31 -9.64
N ILE A 150 5.01 -5.83 -8.46
CA ILE A 150 4.14 -5.00 -7.60
C ILE A 150 4.74 -3.62 -7.35
N ASP A 151 3.89 -2.71 -6.88
CA ASP A 151 4.26 -1.34 -6.55
C ASP A 151 4.90 -1.23 -5.16
N GLY A 152 6.05 -0.57 -5.07
CA GLY A 152 6.78 -0.25 -3.84
C GLY A 152 6.70 1.23 -3.53
N VAL A 153 5.72 1.63 -2.71
CA VAL A 153 5.47 3.02 -2.33
C VAL A 153 6.30 3.40 -1.11
N PHE A 154 7.60 3.60 -1.31
CA PHE A 154 8.57 3.80 -0.23
C PHE A 154 9.01 5.25 0.01
N ASN A 155 8.32 6.20 -0.61
CA ASN A 155 8.52 7.64 -0.37
C ASN A 155 7.64 8.15 0.80
N HIS A 156 6.41 7.67 0.88
CA HIS A 156 5.40 8.17 1.81
C HIS A 156 4.47 7.04 2.26
N VAL A 157 3.69 7.32 3.31
CA VAL A 157 2.67 6.41 3.86
C VAL A 157 1.33 7.12 4.02
N GLY A 158 0.25 6.35 4.15
CA GLY A 158 -1.07 6.91 4.44
C GLY A 158 -1.18 7.38 5.88
N ILE A 159 -2.16 8.25 6.17
CA ILE A 159 -2.54 8.62 7.54
C ILE A 159 -2.69 7.40 8.48
N PRO A 160 -3.34 6.28 8.09
CA PRO A 160 -3.55 5.16 8.99
C PRO A 160 -2.29 4.35 9.30
N PHE A 161 -1.15 4.66 8.68
CA PHE A 161 0.10 3.95 8.94
C PHE A 161 0.41 3.92 10.42
N TRP A 162 0.59 2.72 10.95
CA TRP A 162 0.66 2.45 12.40
C TRP A 162 1.71 3.32 13.12
N ALA A 163 2.88 3.52 12.50
CA ALA A 163 3.94 4.34 13.08
C ALA A 163 3.57 5.84 13.09
N LEU A 164 2.82 6.31 12.10
CA LEU A 164 2.35 7.70 12.03
C LEU A 164 1.23 7.96 13.05
N GLN A 165 0.34 6.99 13.25
CA GLN A 165 -0.68 7.06 14.30
C GLN A 165 -0.04 7.19 15.69
N ASP A 166 1.01 6.42 15.97
CA ASP A 166 1.77 6.55 17.22
C ASP A 166 2.42 7.94 17.37
N VAL A 167 2.89 8.54 16.27
CA VAL A 167 3.42 9.92 16.28
C VAL A 167 2.33 10.94 16.58
N PHE A 168 1.10 10.77 16.06
CA PHE A 168 -0.02 11.66 16.42
C PHE A 168 -0.38 11.55 17.90
N ASP A 169 -0.37 10.34 18.47
CA ASP A 169 -0.75 10.11 19.86
C ASP A 169 0.35 10.53 20.86
N ASN A 170 1.61 10.27 20.54
CA ASN A 170 2.74 10.43 21.46
C ASN A 170 3.65 11.62 21.13
N GLY A 171 3.48 12.26 19.97
CA GLY A 171 4.27 13.40 19.54
C GLY A 171 5.77 13.11 19.55
N LYS A 172 6.57 14.04 20.09
CA LYS A 172 8.03 13.90 20.25
C LYS A 172 8.50 12.68 21.05
N LYS A 173 7.61 12.04 21.81
CA LYS A 173 7.93 10.87 22.63
C LYS A 173 7.76 9.56 21.88
N SER A 174 7.12 9.57 20.71
CA SER A 174 7.00 8.41 19.84
C SER A 174 8.38 7.87 19.47
N GLU A 175 8.53 6.55 19.49
CA GLU A 175 9.74 5.87 19.00
C GLU A 175 9.89 6.03 17.48
N TYR A 176 8.80 6.37 16.79
CA TYR A 176 8.71 6.60 15.35
C TYR A 176 8.74 8.08 14.97
N ALA A 177 8.93 9.00 15.93
CA ALA A 177 8.95 10.44 15.69
C ALA A 177 9.95 10.86 14.59
N GLU A 178 11.08 10.17 14.51
CA GLU A 178 12.13 10.44 13.52
C GLU A 178 11.86 9.78 12.16
N TRP A 179 10.83 8.94 12.01
CA TRP A 179 10.52 8.29 10.74
C TRP A 179 9.95 9.26 9.71
N PHE A 180 9.42 10.40 10.16
CA PHE A 180 8.71 11.37 9.31
C PHE A 180 9.40 12.73 9.29
N LYS A 181 9.19 13.47 8.20
CA LYS A 181 9.68 14.85 8.04
C LYS A 181 8.82 15.84 8.85
N VAL A 182 8.87 15.78 10.17
CA VAL A 182 8.10 16.70 11.06
C VAL A 182 8.65 18.12 10.94
N LYS A 183 7.75 19.08 10.61
CA LYS A 183 8.05 20.51 10.47
C LYS A 183 7.85 21.26 11.77
N GLN A 184 6.78 20.93 12.48
CA GLN A 184 6.42 21.56 13.73
C GLN A 184 5.79 20.52 14.66
N TRP A 185 6.14 20.61 15.94
CA TRP A 185 5.51 19.81 16.97
C TRP A 185 4.52 20.66 17.75
N ASP A 186 3.44 20.03 18.18
CA ASP A 186 2.44 20.64 19.07
C ASP A 186 3.07 21.19 20.36
N ASP A 187 2.66 22.39 20.77
CA ASP A 187 2.95 22.92 22.11
C ASP A 187 1.73 22.69 23.00
N PRO A 188 1.78 21.76 23.99
CA PRO A 188 0.62 21.46 24.82
C PRO A 188 0.16 22.64 25.72
N ASN A 189 0.87 23.77 25.70
CA ASN A 189 0.49 25.00 26.40
C ASN A 189 -0.35 25.96 25.53
N THR A 190 -0.54 25.69 24.24
CA THR A 190 -1.41 26.45 23.35
C THR A 190 -2.76 25.76 23.20
N PRO A 191 -3.83 26.50 22.85
CA PRO A 191 -5.16 25.93 22.70
C PRO A 191 -5.39 25.20 21.36
N GLU A 192 -4.51 25.40 20.37
CA GLU A 192 -4.62 24.82 19.03
C GLU A 192 -3.49 23.83 18.81
N ASN A 193 -3.77 22.72 18.14
CA ASN A 193 -2.71 21.77 17.78
C ASN A 193 -1.92 22.31 16.59
N GLU A 194 -0.64 22.62 16.78
CA GLU A 194 0.24 23.13 15.70
C GLU A 194 1.14 22.06 15.08
N PHE A 195 0.89 20.79 15.34
CA PHE A 195 1.63 19.68 14.74
C PHE A 195 1.56 19.74 13.20
N ASP A 196 2.71 19.69 12.55
CA ASP A 196 2.84 19.76 11.10
C ASP A 196 4.00 18.88 10.59
N TYR A 197 3.82 18.26 9.43
CA TYR A 197 4.79 17.36 8.78
C TYR A 197 4.79 17.53 7.26
N GLU A 198 5.87 17.12 6.58
CA GLU A 198 5.90 17.09 5.12
C GLU A 198 5.03 15.95 4.58
N GLY A 199 4.23 16.26 3.58
CA GLY A 199 3.50 15.27 2.80
C GLY A 199 3.87 15.40 1.33
N TRP A 200 3.61 14.37 0.54
CA TRP A 200 3.98 14.31 -0.87
C TRP A 200 3.39 15.50 -1.66
N PHE A 201 4.25 16.38 -2.19
CA PHE A 201 3.87 17.68 -2.77
C PHE A 201 2.92 18.52 -1.89
N GLY A 202 3.06 18.41 -0.56
CA GLY A 202 2.24 19.09 0.43
C GLY A 202 0.90 18.40 0.75
N ILE A 203 0.59 17.24 0.12
CA ILE A 203 -0.61 16.45 0.41
C ILE A 203 -0.41 15.72 1.74
N LYS A 204 -1.13 16.15 2.77
CA LYS A 204 -0.99 15.63 4.15
C LYS A 204 -1.43 14.19 4.31
N ASP A 205 -2.22 13.69 3.37
CA ASP A 205 -2.71 12.30 3.39
C ASP A 205 -1.60 11.28 3.13
N LEU A 206 -0.47 11.76 2.60
CA LEU A 206 0.68 10.98 2.15
C LEU A 206 1.94 11.51 2.86
N ALA A 207 2.11 11.15 4.13
CA ALA A 207 3.20 11.62 4.97
C ALA A 207 4.56 11.11 4.45
N GLU A 208 5.50 12.01 4.17
CA GLU A 208 6.81 11.63 3.65
C GLU A 208 7.71 11.04 4.73
N LEU A 209 8.38 9.94 4.35
CA LEU A 209 9.39 9.29 5.17
C LEU A 209 10.66 10.15 5.20
N LYS A 210 11.31 10.21 6.36
CA LYS A 210 12.50 11.02 6.58
C LYS A 210 13.74 10.37 6.01
N GLU A 211 14.58 11.21 5.42
CA GLU A 211 15.81 10.83 4.74
C GLU A 211 17.01 11.65 5.23
N ASN A 212 18.20 11.11 5.05
CA ASN A 212 19.47 11.80 5.22
C ASN A 212 20.34 11.60 3.96
N SER A 213 21.63 11.93 4.02
CA SER A 213 22.55 11.76 2.87
C SER A 213 22.72 10.30 2.42
N ASP A 214 22.47 9.33 3.30
CA ASP A 214 22.68 7.90 3.09
C ASP A 214 21.40 7.14 2.66
N GLY A 215 20.24 7.80 2.66
CA GLY A 215 18.95 7.19 2.31
C GLY A 215 17.84 7.47 3.33
N LEU A 216 16.83 6.60 3.37
CA LEU A 216 15.85 6.55 4.46
C LEU A 216 16.57 6.29 5.80
N LEU A 217 15.97 6.72 6.93
CA LEU A 217 16.56 6.45 8.24
C LEU A 217 16.52 4.94 8.60
N PRO A 218 17.51 4.42 9.37
CA PRO A 218 17.68 2.98 9.55
C PRO A 218 16.45 2.20 10.02
N PRO A 219 15.64 2.66 11.00
CA PRO A 219 14.50 1.86 11.46
C PRO A 219 13.44 1.59 10.37
N ILE A 220 13.11 2.59 9.55
CA ILE A 220 12.18 2.42 8.43
C ILE A 220 12.86 1.69 7.25
N GLU A 221 14.15 1.92 7.03
CA GLU A 221 14.97 1.20 6.04
C GLU A 221 14.97 -0.31 6.33
N GLU A 222 15.13 -0.71 7.58
CA GLU A 222 15.10 -2.09 8.06
C GLU A 222 13.70 -2.71 7.93
N HIS A 223 12.65 -1.95 8.25
CA HIS A 223 11.27 -2.39 8.05
C HIS A 223 10.98 -2.67 6.56
N ILE A 224 11.38 -1.76 5.66
CA ILE A 224 11.20 -1.96 4.21
C ILE A 224 12.04 -3.13 3.71
N HIS A 225 13.25 -3.34 4.23
CA HIS A 225 14.04 -4.52 3.87
C HIS A 225 13.33 -5.83 4.28
N ALA A 226 12.68 -5.88 5.44
CA ALA A 226 11.88 -7.03 5.84
C ALA A 226 10.66 -7.24 4.93
N VAL A 227 10.00 -6.17 4.48
CA VAL A 227 8.92 -6.22 3.47
C VAL A 227 9.43 -6.79 2.15
N VAL A 228 10.60 -6.35 1.68
CA VAL A 228 11.22 -6.87 0.45
C VAL A 228 11.42 -8.38 0.54
N LYS A 229 11.98 -8.87 1.64
CA LYS A 229 12.16 -10.32 1.86
C LYS A 229 10.83 -11.06 1.86
N ARG A 230 9.84 -10.56 2.61
CA ARG A 230 8.53 -11.18 2.74
C ARG A 230 7.87 -11.46 1.39
N TRP A 231 7.95 -10.51 0.46
CA TRP A 231 7.26 -10.64 -0.83
C TRP A 231 8.11 -11.28 -1.93
N MET A 232 9.44 -11.30 -1.79
CA MET A 232 10.35 -11.89 -2.79
C MET A 232 10.83 -13.31 -2.45
N ASP A 233 10.81 -13.70 -1.17
CA ASP A 233 11.10 -15.04 -0.66
C ASP A 233 10.17 -15.35 0.52
N PRO A 234 8.85 -15.55 0.27
CA PRO A 234 7.84 -15.71 1.32
C PRO A 234 8.09 -16.83 2.32
N ASN A 235 8.73 -17.93 1.89
CA ASN A 235 9.03 -19.07 2.75
C ASN A 235 10.43 -19.00 3.39
N ASN A 236 11.26 -18.04 2.97
CA ASN A 236 12.62 -17.79 3.43
C ASN A 236 13.55 -19.02 3.27
N ASP A 237 13.45 -19.70 2.14
CA ASP A 237 14.30 -20.84 1.77
C ASP A 237 15.44 -20.47 0.79
N GLY A 238 15.45 -19.22 0.30
CA GLY A 238 16.41 -18.70 -0.66
C GLY A 238 16.11 -19.00 -2.13
N ASP A 239 14.95 -19.59 -2.43
CA ASP A 239 14.42 -19.76 -3.78
C ASP A 239 13.33 -18.70 -4.04
N PRO A 240 13.56 -17.72 -4.93
CA PRO A 240 12.60 -16.65 -5.17
C PRO A 240 11.37 -17.06 -6.00
N SER A 241 11.25 -18.34 -6.38
CA SER A 241 10.19 -18.82 -7.28
C SER A 241 8.78 -18.85 -6.69
N ASP A 242 8.62 -18.63 -5.39
CA ASP A 242 7.32 -18.42 -4.75
C ASP A 242 7.03 -16.94 -4.40
N GLY A 243 7.95 -16.03 -4.77
CA GLY A 243 7.83 -14.59 -4.58
C GLY A 243 7.56 -13.81 -5.86
N ILE A 244 7.46 -12.49 -5.72
CA ILE A 244 7.32 -11.57 -6.85
C ILE A 244 8.59 -11.51 -7.71
N ASP A 245 8.41 -11.21 -9.00
CA ASP A 245 9.50 -11.08 -9.97
C ASP A 245 10.09 -9.66 -10.05
N GLY A 246 9.60 -8.71 -9.25
CA GLY A 246 10.11 -7.35 -9.31
C GLY A 246 9.29 -6.29 -8.61
N TRP A 247 9.84 -5.08 -8.61
CA TRP A 247 9.25 -3.88 -8.02
C TRP A 247 9.18 -2.75 -9.04
N ARG A 248 8.00 -2.13 -9.14
CA ARG A 248 7.82 -0.78 -9.68
C ARG A 248 7.87 0.18 -8.50
N LEU A 249 8.74 1.19 -8.55
CA LEU A 249 9.03 2.07 -7.43
C LEU A 249 8.33 3.41 -7.64
N ASP A 250 7.35 3.71 -6.78
CA ASP A 250 6.55 4.93 -6.82
C ASP A 250 7.39 6.17 -6.53
N VAL A 251 7.20 7.22 -7.33
CA VAL A 251 7.92 8.51 -7.22
C VAL A 251 9.40 8.35 -6.86
N ALA A 252 10.07 7.42 -7.54
CA ALA A 252 11.43 7.02 -7.22
C ALA A 252 12.43 8.19 -7.27
N GLU A 253 12.13 9.20 -8.09
CA GLU A 253 12.87 10.45 -8.22
C GLU A 253 12.93 11.30 -6.93
N LEU A 254 11.98 11.13 -6.00
CA LEU A 254 11.92 11.87 -4.74
C LEU A 254 12.63 11.14 -3.59
N VAL A 255 12.98 9.87 -3.78
CA VAL A 255 13.70 9.07 -2.78
C VAL A 255 15.20 9.06 -3.10
N ASN A 256 16.01 9.28 -2.07
CA ASN A 256 17.46 9.40 -2.19
C ASN A 256 18.07 8.17 -2.86
N ILE A 257 18.87 8.41 -3.91
CA ILE A 257 19.53 7.38 -4.71
C ILE A 257 20.40 6.39 -3.89
N ASN A 258 20.91 6.80 -2.73
CA ASN A 258 21.69 5.91 -1.87
C ASN A 258 20.81 4.85 -1.19
N PHE A 259 19.55 5.16 -0.87
CA PHE A 259 18.58 4.15 -0.50
C PHE A 259 18.35 3.18 -1.65
N TRP A 260 18.12 3.67 -2.88
CA TRP A 260 17.91 2.79 -4.04
C TRP A 260 19.10 1.88 -4.36
N LYS A 261 20.33 2.31 -4.09
CA LYS A 261 21.52 1.44 -4.21
C LYS A 261 21.48 0.28 -3.21
N LYS A 262 21.08 0.53 -1.96
CA LYS A 262 20.91 -0.51 -0.94
C LYS A 262 19.75 -1.43 -1.28
N PHE A 263 18.59 -0.85 -1.64
CA PHE A 263 17.41 -1.58 -2.09
C PHE A 263 17.72 -2.54 -3.23
N ARG A 264 18.42 -2.06 -4.27
CA ARG A 264 18.91 -2.90 -5.37
C ARG A 264 19.83 -4.02 -4.88
N GLY A 265 20.67 -3.77 -3.87
CA GLY A 265 21.50 -4.78 -3.23
C GLY A 265 20.66 -5.91 -2.64
N TRP A 266 19.67 -5.58 -1.80
CA TRP A 266 18.77 -6.55 -1.18
C TRP A 266 17.98 -7.37 -2.21
N VAL A 267 17.40 -6.70 -3.20
CA VAL A 267 16.64 -7.35 -4.27
C VAL A 267 17.52 -8.32 -5.06
N ASN A 268 18.73 -7.90 -5.46
CA ASN A 268 19.64 -8.78 -6.21
C ASN A 268 20.18 -9.94 -5.37
N GLU A 269 20.29 -9.79 -4.05
CA GLU A 269 20.69 -10.86 -3.14
C GLU A 269 19.64 -11.98 -3.10
N ILE A 270 18.36 -11.65 -3.23
CA ILE A 270 17.24 -12.60 -3.24
C ILE A 270 17.02 -13.16 -4.66
N ASN A 271 16.86 -12.27 -5.63
CA ASN A 271 16.59 -12.63 -7.03
C ASN A 271 17.39 -11.69 -7.97
N PRO A 272 18.50 -12.16 -8.56
CA PRO A 272 19.31 -11.35 -9.49
C PRO A 272 18.61 -11.06 -10.82
N ASP A 273 17.54 -11.80 -11.16
CA ASP A 273 16.74 -11.62 -12.36
C ASP A 273 15.52 -10.71 -12.12
N ALA A 274 15.31 -10.23 -10.88
CA ALA A 274 14.18 -9.38 -10.54
C ALA A 274 14.18 -8.06 -11.34
N TYR A 275 13.00 -7.71 -11.85
CA TYR A 275 12.81 -6.46 -12.57
C TYR A 275 12.64 -5.28 -11.62
N LEU A 276 13.49 -4.27 -11.76
CA LEU A 276 13.39 -3.02 -11.02
C LEU A 276 13.13 -1.87 -11.98
N THR A 277 12.02 -1.17 -11.78
CA THR A 277 11.69 0.04 -12.55
C THR A 277 11.27 1.16 -11.62
N GLY A 278 11.84 2.35 -11.82
CA GLY A 278 11.46 3.55 -11.07
C GLY A 278 10.47 4.37 -11.89
N GLU A 279 9.44 4.88 -11.24
CA GLU A 279 8.63 5.94 -11.82
C GLU A 279 9.44 7.23 -11.85
N VAL A 280 9.89 7.62 -13.05
CA VAL A 280 10.58 8.87 -13.31
C VAL A 280 10.05 9.43 -14.63
N TRP A 281 9.48 10.63 -14.60
CA TRP A 281 8.77 11.21 -15.76
C TRP A 281 9.61 12.18 -16.58
N TRP A 282 10.78 12.59 -16.08
CA TRP A 282 11.66 13.55 -16.74
C TRP A 282 13.12 13.12 -16.71
N GLU A 283 13.89 13.62 -17.67
CA GLU A 283 15.36 13.57 -17.64
C GLU A 283 15.87 14.84 -16.95
N ASP A 284 16.84 14.69 -16.03
CA ASP A 284 17.55 15.80 -15.37
C ASP A 284 18.45 16.61 -16.31
#